data_AF-A0AAD5VKG2-F1
#
_entry.id   AF-A0AAD5VKG2-F1
#
_cell.length_a   1.000
_cell.length_b   1.000
_cell.length_c   1.000
_cell.angle_alpha   90.00
_cell.angle_beta   90.00
_cell.angle_gamma   90.00
#
_symmetry.space_group_name_H-M   'P 1'
#
loop_
_entity.id
_entity.type
_entity.pdbx_description
1 polymer ?
#
loop_
_entity_poly.entity_id
_entity_poly.type
_entity_poly.pdbx_seq_one_letter_code
_entity_poly.pdbx_strand_id
1 'polypeptide(L)'
;MAEETPEYVFFWKVDEEHGYLSQWYLSPFKASVTIDAKAEVCEFLTAEHWMMVHKALLFGDSAIAREILAMPAGSKNMAAVKSLGRKVKNFDEETWTRERAESQAREHGG
;
A
#
# COMPACT_ATOMS: atom_id res chain seq x y z
N MET A 1 -34.21 -1.30 -26.11
CA MET A 1 -33.30 -2.19 -25.36
C MET A 1 -33.36 -1.71 -23.92
N ALA A 2 -33.61 -2.60 -22.95
CA ALA A 2 -33.58 -2.20 -21.55
C ALA A 2 -32.13 -1.84 -21.21
N GLU A 3 -31.92 -0.65 -20.65
CA GLU A 3 -30.64 -0.22 -20.11
C GLU A 3 -30.42 -1.00 -18.81
N GLU A 4 -29.48 -1.95 -18.80
CA GLU A 4 -29.11 -2.64 -17.57
C GLU A 4 -28.45 -1.63 -16.64
N THR A 5 -29.03 -1.41 -15.48
CA THR A 5 -28.41 -0.58 -14.44
C THR A 5 -27.20 -1.34 -13.90
N PRO A 6 -25.98 -0.79 -13.93
CA PRO A 6 -24.82 -1.47 -13.39
C PRO A 6 -25.03 -1.78 -11.90
N GLU A 7 -24.78 -3.03 -11.50
CA GLU A 7 -24.74 -3.42 -10.10
C GLU A 7 -23.47 -2.85 -9.45
N TYR A 8 -23.63 -2.11 -8.36
CA TYR A 8 -22.53 -1.49 -7.63
C TYR A 8 -22.28 -2.23 -6.31
N VAL A 9 -21.01 -2.53 -6.06
CA VAL A 9 -20.55 -3.08 -4.78
C VAL A 9 -19.84 -1.99 -3.99
N PHE A 10 -20.34 -1.74 -2.78
CA PHE A 10 -19.77 -0.77 -1.87
C PHE A 10 -18.95 -1.45 -0.77
N PHE A 11 -17.74 -0.96 -0.49
CA PHE A 11 -16.83 -1.55 0.49
C PHE A 11 -16.12 -0.45 1.31
N TRP A 12 -16.54 -0.26 2.56
CA TRP A 12 -16.06 0.83 3.41
C TRP A 12 -15.25 0.37 4.61
N LYS A 13 -15.46 -0.87 5.07
CA LYS A 13 -14.70 -1.48 6.16
C LYS A 13 -14.07 -2.79 5.73
N VAL A 14 -12.89 -3.06 6.29
CA VAL A 14 -12.12 -4.29 6.04
C VAL A 14 -12.79 -5.54 6.62
N ASP A 15 -13.65 -5.36 7.62
CA ASP A 15 -14.37 -6.39 8.36
C ASP A 15 -15.81 -6.65 7.86
N GLU A 16 -16.20 -6.04 6.74
CA GLU A 16 -17.49 -6.26 6.07
C GLU A 16 -17.37 -7.31 4.94
N GLU A 17 -18.51 -7.76 4.39
CA GLU A 17 -18.60 -8.82 3.36
C GLU A 17 -17.67 -8.59 2.16
N HIS A 18 -17.54 -7.35 1.70
CA HIS A 18 -16.67 -6.97 0.58
C HIS A 18 -15.35 -6.32 1.04
N GLY A 19 -14.99 -6.46 2.31
CA GLY A 19 -13.78 -5.87 2.89
C GLY A 19 -12.49 -6.35 2.23
N TYR A 20 -12.50 -7.50 1.57
CA TYR A 20 -11.39 -8.04 0.78
C TYR A 20 -10.99 -7.19 -0.43
N LEU A 21 -11.88 -6.30 -0.90
CA LEU A 21 -11.57 -5.32 -1.94
C LEU A 21 -10.77 -4.12 -1.41
N SER A 22 -10.60 -4.00 -0.08
CA SER A 22 -9.84 -2.93 0.54
C SER A 22 -8.33 -3.18 0.47
N GLN A 23 -7.56 -2.12 0.22
CA GLN A 23 -6.09 -2.16 0.31
C GLN A 23 -5.57 -2.45 1.73
N TRP A 24 -6.44 -2.35 2.72
CA TRP A 24 -6.17 -2.63 4.13
C TRP A 24 -6.56 -4.04 4.56
N TYR A 25 -7.15 -4.83 3.65
CA TYR A 25 -7.46 -6.22 3.93
C TYR A 25 -6.19 -7.01 4.22
N LEU A 26 -6.27 -7.89 5.22
CA LEU A 26 -5.17 -8.75 5.61
C LEU A 26 -5.00 -9.85 4.55
N SER A 27 -4.09 -9.62 3.63
CA SER A 27 -3.69 -10.55 2.58
C SER A 27 -2.18 -10.55 2.50
N PRO A 28 -1.49 -11.36 3.33
CA PRO A 28 -0.03 -11.37 3.37
C PRO A 28 0.57 -11.84 2.05
N PHE A 29 1.55 -11.11 1.54
CA PHE A 29 2.31 -11.50 0.34
C PHE A 29 3.78 -11.13 0.51
N LYS A 30 4.64 -11.74 -0.30
CA LYS A 30 6.09 -11.48 -0.30
C LYS A 30 6.49 -10.76 -1.58
N ALA A 31 7.28 -9.70 -1.46
CA ALA A 31 7.84 -8.99 -2.59
C ALA A 31 9.29 -8.59 -2.33
N SER A 32 10.09 -8.55 -3.39
CA SER A 32 11.48 -8.09 -3.32
C SER A 32 11.52 -6.56 -3.32
N VAL A 33 12.24 -5.98 -2.36
CA VAL A 33 12.50 -4.54 -2.28
C VAL A 33 13.98 -4.28 -2.06
N THR A 34 14.47 -3.12 -2.51
CA THR A 34 15.85 -2.70 -2.25
C THR A 34 15.86 -1.68 -1.12
N ILE A 35 16.49 -2.02 0.00
CA ILE A 35 16.68 -1.16 1.17
C ILE A 35 18.18 -1.02 1.41
N ASP A 36 18.68 0.20 1.60
CA ASP A 36 20.12 0.46 1.83
C ASP A 36 21.02 -0.19 0.75
N ALA A 37 20.62 -0.10 -0.52
CA ALA A 37 21.29 -0.72 -1.68
C ALA A 37 21.36 -2.27 -1.66
N LYS A 38 20.58 -2.93 -0.81
CA LYS A 38 20.48 -4.38 -0.73
C LYS A 38 19.07 -4.86 -1.10
N ALA A 39 18.99 -5.78 -2.04
CA ALA A 39 17.73 -6.47 -2.34
C ALA A 39 17.41 -7.48 -1.23
N GLU A 40 16.21 -7.41 -0.68
CA GLU A 40 15.68 -8.33 0.31
C GLU A 40 14.20 -8.65 0.00
N VAL A 41 13.78 -9.88 0.30
CA VAL A 41 12.36 -10.27 0.19
C VAL A 41 11.69 -9.93 1.51
N CYS A 42 10.72 -9.02 1.47
CA CYS A 42 9.93 -8.62 2.63
C CYS A 42 8.52 -9.20 2.55
N GLU A 43 7.93 -9.46 3.71
CA GLU A 43 6.51 -9.79 3.83
C GLU A 43 5.70 -8.52 4.08
N PHE A 44 4.60 -8.36 3.33
CA PHE A 44 3.67 -7.25 3.42
C PHE A 44 2.32 -7.79 3.84
N LEU A 45 1.82 -7.34 4.98
CA LEU A 45 0.55 -7.84 5.52
C LEU A 45 -0.67 -7.32 4.76
N THR A 46 -0.56 -6.15 4.13
CA THR A 46 -1.62 -5.55 3.29
C THR A 46 -0.99 -4.81 2.12
N ALA A 47 -1.78 -4.55 1.07
CA ALA A 47 -1.34 -3.73 -0.07
C ALA A 47 -0.91 -2.32 0.38
N GLU A 48 -1.55 -1.73 1.39
CA GLU A 48 -1.13 -0.42 1.89
C GLU A 48 0.22 -0.44 2.63
N HIS A 49 0.60 -1.52 3.31
CA HIS A 49 1.96 -1.63 3.86
C HIS A 49 2.99 -1.54 2.73
N TRP A 50 2.75 -2.27 1.64
CA TRP A 50 3.60 -2.23 0.45
C TRP A 50 3.68 -0.84 -0.16
N MET A 51 2.54 -0.15 -0.31
CA MET A 51 2.51 1.21 -0.86
C MET A 51 3.30 2.20 0.00
N MET A 52 3.16 2.14 1.33
CA MET A 52 3.86 3.07 2.23
C MET A 52 5.37 2.78 2.31
N VAL A 53 5.78 1.51 2.21
CA VAL A 53 7.20 1.12 2.08
C VAL A 53 7.78 1.65 0.78
N HIS A 54 7.11 1.44 -0.36
CA HIS A 54 7.58 1.96 -1.65
C HIS A 54 7.67 3.47 -1.67
N LYS A 55 6.69 4.16 -1.06
CA LYS A 55 6.76 5.60 -0.85
C LYS A 55 8.02 6.00 -0.08
N ALA A 56 8.31 5.33 1.05
CA ALA A 56 9.48 5.64 1.86
C ALA A 56 10.80 5.41 1.08
N LEU A 57 10.89 4.30 0.34
CA LEU A 57 12.06 3.97 -0.46
C LEU A 57 12.28 4.93 -1.63
N LEU A 58 11.20 5.38 -2.29
CA LEU A 58 11.26 6.37 -3.38
C LEU A 58 11.94 7.67 -2.95
N PHE A 59 11.73 8.09 -1.69
CA PHE A 59 12.34 9.30 -1.13
C PHE A 59 13.58 9.02 -0.25
N GLY A 60 14.11 7.79 -0.30
CA GLY A 60 15.34 7.41 0.38
C GLY A 60 15.22 7.27 1.90
N ASP A 61 14.02 7.07 2.45
CA ASP A 61 13.76 6.93 3.88
C ASP A 61 13.67 5.46 4.31
N SER A 62 14.80 4.77 4.28
CA SER A 62 14.90 3.36 4.66
C SER A 62 14.52 3.09 6.12
N ALA A 63 14.65 4.08 7.00
CA ALA A 63 14.22 3.97 8.40
C ALA A 63 12.69 3.87 8.51
N ILE A 64 11.95 4.76 7.84
CA ILE A 64 10.48 4.70 7.79
C ILE A 64 10.01 3.43 7.07
N ALA A 65 10.68 3.01 6.00
CA ALA A 65 10.38 1.74 5.32
C ALA A 65 10.42 0.54 6.29
N ARG A 66 11.50 0.44 7.08
CA ARG A 66 11.67 -0.62 8.09
C ARG A 66 10.62 -0.52 9.21
N GLU A 67 10.27 0.68 9.65
CA GLU A 67 9.23 0.88 10.67
C GLU A 67 7.85 0.42 10.17
N ILE A 68 7.50 0.74 8.92
CA ILE A 68 6.24 0.28 8.30
C ILE A 68 6.22 -1.24 8.14
N LEU A 69 7.33 -1.86 7.71
CA LEU A 69 7.42 -3.33 7.58
C LEU A 69 7.19 -4.06 8.92
N ALA A 70 7.58 -3.44 10.03
CA ALA A 70 7.41 -4.02 11.36
C ALA A 70 6.01 -3.79 11.96
N MET A 71 5.15 -2.99 11.32
CA MET A 71 3.83 -2.67 11.84
C MET A 71 2.86 -3.86 11.68
N PRO A 72 2.10 -4.21 12.73
CA PRO A 72 1.00 -5.16 12.60
C PRO A 72 -0.12 -4.60 11.72
N ALA A 73 -0.76 -5.46 10.94
CA ALA A 73 -1.97 -5.12 10.21
C ALA A 73 -3.21 -5.04 11.13
N GLY A 74 -4.31 -4.55 10.57
CA GLY A 74 -5.62 -4.46 11.23
C GLY A 74 -6.09 -3.03 11.48
N SER A 75 -7.39 -2.86 11.70
CA SER A 75 -8.07 -1.56 11.70
C SER A 75 -7.49 -0.55 12.68
N LYS A 76 -6.99 -1.02 13.83
CA LYS A 76 -6.37 -0.19 14.87
C LYS A 76 -5.02 0.39 14.45
N ASN A 77 -4.32 -0.25 13.53
CA ASN A 77 -2.97 0.12 13.10
C ASN A 77 -2.96 0.92 11.79
N MET A 78 -4.08 0.95 11.05
CA MET A 78 -4.21 1.69 9.79
C MET A 78 -3.79 3.16 9.93
N ALA A 79 -4.25 3.82 11.00
CA ALA A 79 -3.92 5.21 11.27
C ALA A 79 -2.42 5.42 11.54
N ALA A 80 -1.78 4.47 12.23
CA ALA A 80 -0.35 4.51 12.53
C ALA A 80 0.48 4.34 11.25
N VAL A 81 0.19 3.33 10.42
CA VAL A 81 0.85 3.10 9.12
C VAL A 81 0.72 4.33 8.21
N LYS A 82 -0.49 4.90 8.08
CA LYS A 82 -0.69 6.16 7.34
C LYS A 82 0.09 7.32 7.93
N SER A 83 0.21 7.40 9.26
CA SER A 83 0.98 8.44 9.92
C SER A 83 2.47 8.34 9.64
N LEU A 84 3.02 7.13 9.56
CA LEU A 84 4.41 6.90 9.16
C LEU A 84 4.64 7.32 7.71
N GLY A 85 3.73 6.98 6.81
CA GLY A 85 3.77 7.42 5.42
C GLY A 85 3.74 8.95 5.23
N ARG A 86 3.22 9.71 6.20
CA ARG A 86 3.28 11.19 6.22
C ARG A 86 4.59 11.75 6.75
N LYS A 87 5.40 10.94 7.46
CA LYS A 87 6.69 11.33 8.03
C LYS A 87 7.88 11.04 7.11
N VAL A 88 7.64 10.43 5.95
CA VAL A 88 8.68 10.17 4.94
C VAL A 88 9.42 11.46 4.60
N LYS A 89 10.73 11.45 4.77
CA LYS A 89 11.60 12.58 4.45
C LYS A 89 11.63 12.85 2.94
N ASN A 90 11.97 14.08 2.55
CA ASN A 90 12.11 14.50 1.14
C ASN A 90 10.86 14.22 0.27
N PHE A 91 9.69 14.11 0.90
CA PHE A 91 8.45 13.82 0.21
C PHE A 91 8.10 14.92 -0.80
N ASP A 92 7.90 14.49 -2.05
CA ASP A 92 7.38 15.32 -3.14
C ASP A 92 6.06 14.72 -3.66
N GLU A 93 5.00 15.52 -3.65
CA GLU A 93 3.66 15.05 -3.98
C GLU A 93 3.49 14.75 -5.48
N GLU A 94 4.16 15.51 -6.35
CA GLU A 94 4.08 15.33 -7.80
C GLU A 94 4.75 14.01 -8.21
N THR A 95 5.97 13.80 -7.73
CA THR A 95 6.73 12.56 -7.93
C THR A 95 5.95 11.39 -7.38
N TRP A 96 5.43 11.49 -6.16
CA TRP A 96 4.64 10.40 -5.58
C TRP A 96 3.37 10.09 -6.36
N THR A 97 2.67 11.10 -6.87
CA THR A 97 1.44 10.89 -7.65
C THR A 97 1.73 10.13 -8.94
N ARG A 98 2.80 10.50 -9.64
CA ARG A 98 3.26 9.81 -10.85
C ARG A 98 3.62 8.35 -10.57
N GLU A 99 4.53 8.11 -9.63
CA GLU A 99 5.04 6.75 -9.35
C GLU A 99 3.96 5.83 -8.77
N ARG A 100 3.02 6.37 -7.96
CA ARG A 100 1.90 5.59 -7.42
C ARG A 100 0.99 5.10 -8.54
N ALA A 101 0.65 5.96 -9.50
CA ALA A 101 -0.20 5.59 -10.63
C ALA A 101 0.48 4.54 -11.51
N GLU A 102 1.79 4.69 -11.78
CA GLU A 102 2.57 3.69 -12.52
C GLU A 102 2.66 2.34 -11.79
N SER A 103 2.87 2.36 -10.49
CA SER A 103 2.94 1.15 -9.66
C SER A 103 1.63 0.36 -9.73
N GLN A 104 0.48 1.05 -9.70
CA GLN A 104 -0.84 0.43 -9.86
C GLN A 104 -1.07 -0.12 -11.28
N ALA A 105 -0.52 0.54 -12.31
CA ALA A 105 -0.65 0.09 -13.70
C ALA A 105 0.19 -1.16 -14.00
N ARG A 106 1.39 -1.28 -13.42
CA ARG A 106 2.31 -2.42 -13.65
C ARG A 106 1.75 -3.74 -13.10
N GLU A 107 0.91 -3.69 -12.06
CA GLU A 107 0.27 -4.88 -11.48
C GLU A 107 -0.93 -5.39 -12.28
N HIS A 108 -1.49 -4.57 -13.19
CA HIS A 108 -2.64 -4.93 -14.05
C HIS A 108 -2.26 -5.43 -15.45
N GLY A 109 -0.97 -5.61 -15.73
CA GLY A 109 -0.43 -6.05 -17.03
C GLY A 109 0.05 -7.51 -17.09
N GLY A 110 -0.43 -8.39 -16.21
CA GLY A 110 -0.09 -9.81 -16.16
C GLY A 110 -1.20 -10.72 -16.65
#